data_AF-A0A659UAR8-F1
#
_entry.id   AF-A0A659UAR8-F1
#
_cell.length_a   1.000
_cell.length_b   1.000
_cell.length_c   1.000
_cell.angle_alpha   90.00
_cell.angle_beta   90.00
_cell.angle_gamma   90.00
#
_symmetry.space_group_name_H-M   'P 1'
#
loop_
_entity.id
_entity.type
_entity.pdbx_description
1 polymer ?
#
loop_
_entity_poly.entity_id
_entity_poly.type
_entity_poly.pdbx_seq_one_letter_code
_entity_poly.pdbx_strand_id
1 'polypeptide(L)'
;QALVGRIEDRRVITYGENAQADVRFTNHRMQGATSEFDVIIRDRKGRGQTTIAGLRLPMPGRHNVSNATAAIAVAHELGLSAEAIKKGLSSFAGVKRRFTHTGS
;
A
#
# COMPACT_ATOMS: atom_id res chain seq x y z
N GLN A 1 38.77 10.53 9.47
CA GLN A 1 37.31 10.70 9.61
C GLN A 1 36.77 11.12 8.24
N ALA A 2 35.78 10.51 7.60
CA ALA A 2 34.77 9.57 8.04
C ALA A 2 34.47 8.56 6.90
N LEU A 3 34.20 7.32 7.31
CA LEU A 3 33.62 6.25 6.50
C LEU A 3 32.30 6.72 5.88
N VAL A 4 32.26 6.91 4.56
CA VAL A 4 31.01 6.85 3.77
C VAL A 4 31.29 5.97 2.55
N GLY A 5 31.73 4.74 2.82
CA GLY A 5 31.92 3.71 1.82
C GLY A 5 30.63 2.93 1.63
N ARG A 6 30.08 2.99 0.41
CA ARG A 6 29.22 1.98 -0.24
C ARG A 6 27.92 1.58 0.47
N ILE A 7 26.85 2.32 0.18
CA ILE A 7 25.53 1.69 0.05
C ILE A 7 25.28 1.52 -1.46
N GLU A 8 25.88 0.51 -2.07
CA GLU A 8 25.81 0.27 -3.52
C GLU A 8 24.54 -0.50 -3.96
N ASP A 9 23.69 -0.95 -3.03
CA ASP A 9 22.45 -1.68 -3.38
C ASP A 9 21.24 -1.22 -2.56
N ARG A 10 20.75 -0.01 -2.85
CA ARG A 10 19.42 0.42 -2.36
C ARG A 10 18.36 -0.04 -3.35
N ARG A 11 17.65 -1.11 -3.00
CA ARG A 11 16.44 -1.52 -3.72
C ARG A 11 15.35 -0.45 -3.54
N VAL A 12 15.06 0.30 -4.59
CA VAL A 12 13.96 1.26 -4.66
C VAL A 12 12.72 0.55 -5.20
N ILE A 13 11.58 0.70 -4.52
CA ILE A 13 10.27 0.23 -4.96
C ILE A 13 9.36 1.45 -5.05
N THR A 14 8.87 1.74 -6.24
CA THR A 14 7.93 2.84 -6.50
C THR A 14 6.49 2.39 -6.23
N TYR A 15 5.67 3.29 -5.71
CA TYR A 15 4.27 3.01 -5.42
C TYR A 15 3.35 4.18 -5.78
N GLY A 16 2.08 3.89 -6.02
CA GLY A 16 1.05 4.89 -6.26
C GLY A 16 -0.02 4.43 -7.25
N GLU A 17 -0.62 5.35 -7.99
CA GLU A 17 -1.60 4.99 -9.04
C GLU A 17 -0.95 4.79 -10.41
N ASN A 18 0.22 5.38 -10.62
CA ASN A 18 0.88 5.43 -11.92
C ASN A 18 1.05 4.01 -12.48
N ALA A 19 0.69 3.82 -13.75
CA ALA A 19 0.85 2.55 -14.45
C ALA A 19 2.30 2.06 -14.57
N GLN A 20 3.28 2.94 -14.35
CA GLN A 20 4.71 2.60 -14.33
C GLN A 20 5.24 2.27 -12.93
N ALA A 21 4.45 2.46 -11.86
CA ALA A 21 4.88 2.11 -10.51
C ALA A 21 5.04 0.59 -10.34
N ASP A 22 6.01 0.17 -9.53
CA ASP A 22 6.28 -1.24 -9.22
C ASP A 22 5.11 -1.86 -8.46
N VAL A 23 4.51 -1.09 -7.54
CA VAL A 23 3.31 -1.46 -6.78
C VAL A 23 2.25 -0.40 -6.96
N ARG A 24 1.16 -0.72 -7.65
CA ARG A 24 0.11 0.26 -7.95
C ARG A 24 -1.26 -0.15 -7.45
N PHE A 25 -2.05 0.84 -7.02
CA PHE A 25 -3.46 0.61 -6.76
C PHE A 25 -4.32 0.86 -8.02
N THR A 26 -5.39 0.09 -8.15
CA THR A 26 -6.37 0.18 -9.24
C THR A 26 -7.78 0.01 -8.71
N ASN A 27 -8.80 0.28 -9.55
CA ASN A 27 -10.22 0.07 -9.22
C ASN A 27 -10.65 0.76 -7.90
N HIS A 28 -10.02 1.90 -7.58
CA HIS A 28 -10.35 2.66 -6.38
C HIS A 28 -11.77 3.22 -6.47
N ARG A 29 -12.60 2.83 -5.52
CA ARG A 29 -13.95 3.34 -5.31
C ARG A 29 -14.19 3.56 -3.83
N MET A 30 -15.20 4.37 -3.51
CA MET A 30 -15.63 4.57 -2.14
C MET A 30 -16.93 3.82 -1.87
N GLN A 31 -17.00 3.17 -0.71
CA GLN A 31 -18.21 2.62 -0.11
C GLN A 31 -18.39 3.28 1.26
N GLY A 32 -19.21 4.34 1.30
CA GLY A 32 -19.29 5.20 2.49
C GLY A 32 -17.92 5.82 2.82
N ALA A 33 -17.46 5.65 4.06
CA ALA A 33 -16.15 6.13 4.52
C ALA A 33 -14.99 5.16 4.18
N THR A 34 -15.27 4.03 3.53
CA THR A 34 -14.27 2.99 3.22
C THR A 34 -13.81 3.11 1.77
N SER A 35 -12.50 3.10 1.54
CA SER A 35 -11.92 2.95 0.21
C SER A 35 -11.79 1.46 -0.13
N GLU A 36 -12.33 1.05 -1.27
CA GLU A 36 -12.13 -0.28 -1.85
C GLU A 36 -11.25 -0.17 -3.09
N PHE A 37 -10.25 -1.03 -3.20
CA PHE A 37 -9.28 -1.00 -4.30
C PHE A 37 -8.57 -2.34 -4.46
N ASP A 38 -7.87 -2.51 -5.56
CA ASP A 38 -6.97 -3.63 -5.81
C ASP A 38 -5.54 -3.12 -5.84
N VAL A 39 -4.56 -3.99 -5.57
CA VAL A 39 -3.14 -3.67 -5.72
C VAL A 39 -2.47 -4.67 -6.66
N ILE A 40 -1.73 -4.16 -7.64
CA ILE A 40 -0.92 -4.92 -8.57
C ILE A 40 0.55 -4.71 -8.23
N ILE A 41 1.28 -5.80 -8.00
CA ILE A 41 2.70 -5.85 -7.67
C ILE A 41 3.42 -6.51 -8.85
N ARG A 42 4.36 -5.80 -9.49
CA ARG A 42 5.16 -6.36 -10.59
C ARG A 42 6.32 -7.19 -10.03
N ASP A 43 6.55 -8.39 -10.57
CA ASP A 43 7.81 -9.11 -10.32
C ASP A 43 8.94 -8.35 -11.01
N ARG A 44 9.95 -7.95 -10.24
CA ARG A 44 11.15 -7.25 -10.69
C ARG A 44 11.91 -8.01 -11.79
N LYS A 45 11.81 -9.34 -11.85
CA LYS A 45 12.42 -10.18 -12.89
C LYS A 45 11.59 -10.25 -14.18
N GLY A 46 10.49 -9.48 -14.28
CA GLY A 46 9.60 -9.47 -15.45
C GLY A 46 8.78 -10.75 -15.60
N ARG A 47 8.72 -11.60 -14.56
CA ARG A 47 8.09 -12.93 -14.62
C ARG A 47 6.57 -12.91 -14.41
N GLY A 48 5.98 -11.72 -14.26
CA GLY A 48 4.55 -11.55 -14.10
C GLY A 48 4.21 -10.47 -13.09
N GLN A 49 2.96 -10.49 -12.65
CA GLN A 49 2.45 -9.59 -11.62
C GLN A 49 1.57 -10.38 -10.65
N THR A 50 1.57 -9.98 -9.38
CA THR A 50 0.64 -10.47 -8.36
C THR A 50 -0.44 -9.41 -8.15
N THR A 51 -1.70 -9.83 -8.12
CA THR A 51 -2.83 -8.95 -7.83
C THR A 51 -3.44 -9.34 -6.49
N ILE A 52 -3.58 -8.36 -5.58
CA ILE A 52 -4.35 -8.47 -4.35
C ILE A 52 -5.64 -7.68 -4.55
N ALA A 53 -6.72 -8.38 -4.85
CA ALA A 53 -8.02 -7.77 -5.11
C ALA A 53 -8.86 -7.57 -3.83
N GLY A 54 -9.77 -6.59 -3.86
CA GLY A 54 -10.78 -6.40 -2.82
C GLY A 54 -10.23 -5.92 -1.48
N LEU A 55 -9.17 -5.11 -1.50
CA LEU A 55 -8.65 -4.46 -0.30
C LEU A 55 -9.64 -3.41 0.18
N ARG A 56 -9.84 -3.35 1.50
CA ARG A 56 -10.73 -2.38 2.15
C ARG A 56 -9.93 -1.60 3.18
N LEU A 57 -9.97 -0.28 3.06
CA LEU A 57 -9.32 0.66 3.98
C LEU A 57 -10.40 1.55 4.60
N PRO A 58 -10.64 1.52 5.92
CA PRO A 58 -11.60 2.38 6.62
C PRO A 58 -11.22 3.88 6.66
N MET A 59 -10.75 4.42 5.54
CA MET A 59 -10.43 5.83 5.34
C MET A 59 -10.73 6.25 3.90
N PRO A 60 -11.28 7.46 3.70
CA PRO A 60 -11.46 8.02 2.38
C PRO A 60 -10.15 8.58 1.81
N GLY A 61 -10.10 8.73 0.49
CA GLY A 61 -9.09 9.54 -0.19
C GLY A 61 -7.93 8.77 -0.81
N ARG A 62 -7.54 9.21 -2.00
CA ARG A 62 -6.47 8.60 -2.82
C ARG A 62 -5.10 8.64 -2.16
N HIS A 63 -4.81 9.66 -1.35
CA HIS A 63 -3.56 9.73 -0.58
C HIS A 63 -3.47 8.60 0.46
N ASN A 64 -4.58 8.29 1.14
CA ASN A 64 -4.65 7.19 2.11
C ASN A 64 -4.48 5.83 1.42
N VAL A 65 -5.08 5.66 0.24
CA VAL A 65 -4.87 4.47 -0.61
C VAL A 65 -3.40 4.38 -1.06
N SER A 66 -2.77 5.49 -1.43
CA SER A 66 -1.34 5.51 -1.78
C SER A 66 -0.46 5.11 -0.60
N ASN A 67 -0.74 5.61 0.61
CA ASN A 67 -0.03 5.21 1.84
C ASN A 67 -0.24 3.73 2.16
N ALA A 68 -1.47 3.24 2.01
CA ALA A 68 -1.76 1.82 2.15
C ALA A 68 -1.00 0.98 1.12
N THR A 69 -0.89 1.45 -0.12
CA THR A 69 -0.14 0.78 -1.20
C THR A 69 1.34 0.65 -0.84
N ALA A 70 1.95 1.68 -0.25
CA ALA A 70 3.31 1.59 0.28
C ALA A 70 3.45 0.53 1.40
N ALA A 71 2.52 0.52 2.35
CA ALA A 71 2.52 -0.46 3.43
C ALA A 71 2.34 -1.89 2.91
N ILE A 72 1.48 -2.08 1.90
CA ILE A 72 1.26 -3.37 1.21
C ILE A 72 2.54 -3.82 0.51
N ALA A 73 3.25 -2.92 -0.17
CA ALA A 73 4.52 -3.23 -0.80
C ALA A 73 5.53 -3.79 0.22
N VAL A 74 5.66 -3.13 1.39
CA VAL A 74 6.54 -3.60 2.47
C VAL A 74 6.07 -4.94 3.03
N ALA A 75 4.78 -5.10 3.31
CA ALA A 75 4.21 -6.34 3.85
C ALA A 75 4.43 -7.54 2.90
N HIS A 76 4.25 -7.32 1.59
CA HIS A 76 4.48 -8.33 0.58
C HIS A 76 5.96 -8.74 0.50
N GLU A 77 6.89 -7.78 0.55
CA GLU A 77 8.33 -8.05 0.60
C GLU A 77 8.76 -8.81 1.86
N LEU A 78 8.03 -8.62 2.97
CA LEU A 78 8.21 -9.39 4.21
C LEU A 78 7.54 -10.77 4.16
N GLY A 79 6.91 -11.15 3.05
CA GLY A 79 6.32 -12.47 2.85
C GLY A 79 4.93 -12.66 3.48
N LEU A 80 4.23 -11.57 3.84
CA LEU A 80 2.85 -11.69 4.34
C LEU A 80 1.92 -12.16 3.23
N SER A 81 1.00 -13.05 3.58
CA SER A 81 -0.03 -13.52 2.64
C SER A 81 -1.01 -12.39 2.30
N ALA A 82 -1.63 -12.49 1.12
CA ALA A 82 -2.67 -11.56 0.69
C ALA A 82 -3.82 -11.46 1.72
N GLU A 83 -4.19 -12.56 2.35
CA GLU A 83 -5.23 -12.60 3.39
C GLU A 83 -4.81 -11.89 4.67
N ALA A 84 -3.54 -12.05 5.10
CA ALA A 84 -3.01 -11.30 6.25
C ALA A 84 -3.00 -9.79 5.98
N ILE A 85 -2.61 -9.38 4.76
CA ILE A 85 -2.62 -7.99 4.33
C ILE A 85 -4.04 -7.42 4.34
N LYS A 86 -5.02 -8.12 3.74
CA LYS A 86 -6.43 -7.71 3.74
C LYS A 86 -6.99 -7.56 5.15
N LYS A 87 -6.68 -8.50 6.04
CA LYS A 87 -7.11 -8.46 7.45
C LYS A 87 -6.49 -7.28 8.19
N GLY A 88 -5.19 -7.05 8.02
CA GLY A 88 -4.49 -5.92 8.65
C GLY A 88 -5.06 -4.57 8.19
N LEU A 89 -5.31 -4.43 6.89
CA LEU A 89 -5.81 -3.18 6.33
C LEU A 89 -7.25 -2.87 6.74
N SER A 90 -8.13 -3.88 6.71
CA SER A 90 -9.55 -3.70 7.06
C SER A 90 -9.79 -3.43 8.55
N SER A 91 -8.83 -3.79 9.41
CA SER A 91 -8.87 -3.49 10.85
C SER A 91 -8.21 -2.15 11.22
N PHE A 92 -7.74 -1.37 10.24
CA PHE A 92 -7.11 -0.08 10.49
C PHE A 92 -8.11 0.95 11.02
N ALA A 93 -7.93 1.38 12.27
CA ALA A 93 -8.82 2.30 12.97
C ALA A 93 -8.50 3.80 12.76
N GLY A 94 -7.67 4.14 11.76
CA GLY A 94 -7.19 5.50 11.56
C GLY A 94 -5.95 5.83 12.41
N VAL A 95 -5.43 7.04 12.23
CA VAL A 95 -4.33 7.58 13.04
C VAL A 95 -4.91 8.51 14.08
N LYS A 96 -4.75 8.21 15.39
CA LYS A 96 -5.17 9.15 16.45
C LYS A 96 -4.55 10.54 16.19
N ARG A 97 -5.39 11.59 16.19
CA ARG A 97 -5.06 13.01 15.93
C ARG A 97 -4.85 13.42 14.47
N ARG A 98 -5.15 12.56 13.48
CA ARG A 98 -5.40 12.95 12.07
C ARG A 98 -6.72 12.30 11.63
N PHE A 99 -7.78 13.10 11.52
CA PHE A 99 -9.16 12.68 11.25
C PHE A 99 -9.88 11.94 12.40
N THR A 100 -9.74 12.43 13.63
CA THR A 100 -10.73 12.09 14.67
C THR A 100 -12.01 12.85 14.33
N HIS A 101 -13.10 12.16 14.01
CA HIS A 101 -14.44 12.76 14.03
C HIS A 101 -14.69 13.28 15.45
N THR A 102 -14.61 14.59 15.63
CA THR A 102 -15.03 15.28 16.85
C THR A 102 -16.40 15.89 16.56
N GLY A 103 -17.48 15.12 16.67
CA GLY A 103 -18.83 15.65 16.50
C GLY A 103 -19.89 14.56 16.37
N SER A 104 -20.94 14.73 17.17
CA SER A 104 -22.09 13.86 17.50
C SER A 104 -22.95 13.41 16.33
#